data_AF-A0A3P6VAJ1-F1
#
_entry.id   AF-A0A3P6VAJ1-F1
#
_cell.length_a   1.000
_cell.length_b   1.000
_cell.length_c   1.000
_cell.angle_alpha   90.00
_cell.angle_beta   90.00
_cell.angle_gamma   90.00
#
_symmetry.space_group_name_H-M   'P 1'
#
loop_
_entity.id
_entity.type
_entity.pdbx_description
1 polymer ?
#
loop_
_entity_poly.entity_id
_entity_poly.type
_entity_poly.pdbx_seq_one_letter_code
_entity_poly.pdbx_strand_id
1 'polypeptide(L)'
;MSALTPMKLNEQIISMRKSVERARVRLCRRLIRRRKLLQKSKDEKKVRKVDRITKEIDRCKKVCRDDVSKFALINLKALNDLLKKRKMSADERVLCKLACQQTVIKSVEEFRSNYPNWQHEVSFLLQRLGLQYKSKRDAKKHVLPQRETEEAIEASVEKKTENVQDMKMLVKKEIRKAMKKEILLKKKKLKDKTKSGEHKEMPIPVLNLPKLEFPQPVIAKGQMVIKTMNLHQLVLQIKAKMLCWKEMRKEM
;
A
#
# COMPACT_ATOMS: atom_id res chain seq x y z
N MET A 1 -25.87 7.25 1.69
CA MET A 1 -24.41 7.38 1.93
C MET A 1 -23.76 6.02 1.70
N SER A 2 -22.74 5.95 0.86
CA SER A 2 -22.06 4.70 0.51
C SER A 2 -20.88 4.41 1.45
N ALA A 3 -20.75 3.16 1.91
CA ALA A 3 -19.59 2.74 2.68
C ALA A 3 -18.32 2.73 1.80
N LEU A 4 -17.18 3.17 2.34
CA LEU A 4 -15.92 3.18 1.59
C LEU A 4 -15.34 1.76 1.52
N THR A 5 -15.30 1.20 0.31
CA THR A 5 -14.65 -0.09 0.05
C THR A 5 -13.20 0.11 -0.42
N PRO A 6 -12.31 -0.90 -0.25
CA PRO A 6 -10.94 -0.83 -0.76
C PRO A 6 -10.88 -0.56 -2.28
N MET A 7 -11.83 -1.09 -3.06
CA MET A 7 -11.92 -0.85 -4.51
C MET A 7 -12.23 0.61 -4.80
N LYS A 8 -13.24 1.19 -4.14
CA LYS A 8 -13.64 2.60 -4.33
C LYS A 8 -12.50 3.56 -3.98
N LEU A 9 -11.75 3.27 -2.92
CA LEU A 9 -10.56 4.05 -2.57
C LEU A 9 -9.48 3.97 -3.66
N ASN A 10 -9.24 2.79 -4.22
CA ASN A 10 -8.26 2.63 -5.29
C ASN A 10 -8.70 3.33 -6.59
N GLU A 11 -9.99 3.25 -6.95
CA GLU A 11 -10.59 4.00 -8.05
C GLU A 11 -10.35 5.51 -7.88
N GLN A 12 -10.55 6.03 -6.66
CA GLN A 12 -10.30 7.43 -6.35
C GLN A 12 -8.82 7.81 -6.50
N ILE A 13 -7.89 6.98 -6.01
CA ILE A 13 -6.45 7.23 -6.17
C ILE A 13 -6.08 7.31 -7.66
N ILE A 14 -6.67 6.44 -8.49
CA ILE A 14 -6.44 6.44 -9.93
C ILE A 14 -7.07 7.66 -10.60
N SER A 15 -8.29 8.05 -10.22
CA SER A 15 -8.98 9.22 -10.79
C SER A 15 -8.21 10.51 -10.50
N MET A 16 -7.64 10.64 -9.29
CA MET A 16 -6.82 11.78 -8.86
C MET A 16 -5.53 11.95 -9.68
N ARG A 17 -5.02 10.93 -10.39
CA ARG A 17 -3.78 11.03 -11.18
C ARG A 17 -3.81 12.18 -12.18
N LYS A 18 -4.96 12.42 -12.83
CA LYS A 18 -5.13 13.54 -13.79
C LYS A 18 -5.02 14.89 -13.09
N SER A 19 -5.65 15.03 -11.93
CA SER A 19 -5.62 16.24 -11.10
C SER A 19 -4.22 16.52 -10.54
N VAL A 20 -3.50 15.48 -10.16
CA VAL A 20 -2.10 15.55 -9.70
C VAL A 20 -1.16 15.96 -10.84
N GLU A 21 -1.36 15.45 -12.06
CA GLU A 21 -0.53 15.85 -13.20
C GLU A 21 -0.73 17.34 -13.54
N ARG A 22 -1.98 17.81 -13.53
CA ARG A 22 -2.30 19.24 -13.68
C ARG A 22 -1.65 20.07 -12.56
N ALA A 23 -1.66 19.57 -11.32
CA ALA A 23 -1.00 20.21 -10.19
C ALA A 23 0.52 20.31 -10.40
N ARG A 24 1.15 19.22 -10.88
CA ARG A 24 2.58 19.15 -11.18
C ARG A 24 3.00 20.19 -12.19
N VAL A 25 2.30 20.28 -13.32
CA VAL A 25 2.59 21.29 -14.36
C VAL A 25 2.49 22.71 -13.80
N ARG A 26 1.42 23.00 -13.04
CA ARG A 26 1.23 24.32 -12.42
C ARG A 26 2.33 24.66 -11.42
N LEU A 27 2.72 23.70 -10.57
CA LEU A 27 3.78 23.87 -9.58
C LEU A 27 5.13 24.10 -10.26
N CYS A 28 5.50 23.25 -11.23
CA CYS A 28 6.74 23.40 -12.01
C CYS A 28 6.82 24.77 -12.68
N ARG A 29 5.77 25.20 -13.39
CA ARG A 29 5.74 26.53 -14.03
C ARG A 29 5.93 27.66 -13.01
N ARG A 30 5.28 27.57 -11.85
CA ARG A 30 5.42 28.56 -10.76
C ARG A 30 6.85 28.60 -10.22
N LEU A 31 7.46 27.44 -9.98
CA LEU A 31 8.84 27.33 -9.49
C LEU A 31 9.85 27.85 -10.50
N ILE A 32 9.69 27.53 -11.79
CA ILE A 32 10.57 28.02 -12.86
C ILE A 32 10.54 29.54 -12.94
N ARG A 33 9.36 30.17 -12.91
CA ARG A 33 9.23 31.64 -12.90
C ARG A 33 9.93 32.25 -11.69
N ARG A 34 9.70 31.67 -10.49
CA ARG A 34 10.33 32.14 -9.25
C ARG A 34 11.85 31.99 -9.27
N ARG A 35 12.36 30.90 -9.84
CA ARG A 35 13.80 30.67 -10.06
C ARG A 35 14.39 31.76 -10.94
N LYS A 36 13.78 32.03 -12.11
CA LYS A 36 14.25 33.05 -13.07
C LYS A 36 14.29 34.45 -12.44
N LEU A 37 13.31 34.79 -11.60
CA LEU A 37 13.29 36.08 -10.88
C LEU A 37 14.42 36.20 -9.86
N LEU A 38 14.66 35.13 -9.09
CA LEU A 38 15.70 35.12 -8.05
C LEU A 38 17.13 34.96 -8.60
N GLN A 39 17.27 34.41 -9.81
CA GLN A 39 18.57 34.22 -10.45
C GLN A 39 19.23 35.54 -10.89
N LYS A 40 18.44 36.62 -11.03
CA LYS A 40 18.96 37.93 -11.44
C LYS A 40 19.74 38.66 -10.34
N SER A 41 19.59 38.25 -9.07
CA SER A 41 20.23 38.89 -7.93
C SER A 41 21.52 38.21 -7.52
N LYS A 42 22.53 38.98 -7.10
CA LYS A 42 23.82 38.48 -6.60
C LYS A 42 23.81 38.11 -5.10
N ASP A 43 22.73 38.36 -4.38
CA ASP A 43 22.65 38.07 -2.94
C ASP A 43 22.80 36.57 -2.65
N GLU A 44 23.75 36.20 -1.78
CA GLU A 44 23.98 34.79 -1.40
C GLU A 44 22.70 34.09 -0.89
N LYS A 45 21.88 34.80 -0.11
CA LYS A 45 20.61 34.26 0.42
C LYS A 45 19.65 33.86 -0.71
N LYS A 46 19.65 34.63 -1.81
CA LYS A 46 18.81 34.35 -2.98
C LYS A 46 19.41 33.23 -3.84
N VAL A 47 20.73 33.17 -3.98
CA VAL A 47 21.43 32.05 -4.63
C VAL A 47 21.09 30.71 -3.96
N ARG A 48 21.24 30.61 -2.62
CA ARG A 48 20.86 29.40 -1.86
C ARG A 48 19.38 29.04 -2.04
N LYS A 49 18.51 30.03 -2.26
CA LYS A 49 17.08 29.82 -2.54
C LYS A 49 16.84 29.31 -3.96
N VAL A 50 17.59 29.79 -4.94
CA VAL A 50 17.58 29.28 -6.32
C VAL A 50 17.95 27.80 -6.34
N ASP A 51 19.04 27.41 -5.66
CA ASP A 51 19.47 25.99 -5.61
C ASP A 51 18.40 25.09 -5.00
N ARG A 52 17.76 25.54 -3.91
CA ARG A 52 16.63 24.82 -3.31
C ARG A 52 15.46 24.66 -4.26
N ILE A 53 15.14 25.70 -5.05
CA ILE A 53 14.05 25.64 -6.04
C ILE A 53 14.44 24.71 -7.20
N THR A 54 15.68 24.74 -7.66
CA THR A 54 16.18 23.83 -8.71
C THR A 54 16.03 22.38 -8.28
N LYS A 55 16.48 22.04 -7.07
CA LYS A 55 16.30 20.70 -6.48
C LYS A 55 14.81 20.31 -6.42
N GLU A 56 13.92 21.22 -6.02
CA GLU A 56 12.48 20.95 -5.99
C GLU A 56 11.91 20.68 -7.39
N ILE A 57 12.34 21.42 -8.43
CA ILE A 57 11.88 21.21 -9.82
C ILE A 57 12.28 19.81 -10.30
N ASP A 58 13.51 19.38 -10.02
CA ASP A 58 14.01 18.06 -10.42
C ASP A 58 13.25 16.95 -9.71
N ARG A 59 12.95 17.13 -8.42
CA ARG A 59 12.14 16.17 -7.65
C ARG A 59 10.68 16.15 -8.10
N CYS A 60 10.11 17.28 -8.49
CA CYS A 60 8.72 17.35 -8.96
C CYS A 60 8.41 16.41 -10.13
N LYS A 61 9.39 16.14 -10.99
CA LYS A 61 9.28 15.16 -12.08
C LYS A 61 9.27 13.70 -11.61
N LYS A 62 9.93 13.41 -10.48
CA LYS A 62 10.16 12.04 -9.97
C LYS A 62 9.11 11.56 -8.98
N VAL A 63 8.37 12.48 -8.33
CA VAL A 63 7.36 12.11 -7.33
C VAL A 63 6.23 11.27 -7.94
N CYS A 64 5.94 10.12 -7.32
CA CYS A 64 4.85 9.24 -7.69
C CYS A 64 3.48 9.91 -7.51
N ARG A 65 2.61 9.80 -8.53
CA ARG A 65 1.26 10.38 -8.52
C ARG A 65 0.37 9.79 -7.42
N ASP A 66 0.51 8.49 -7.20
CA ASP A 66 -0.31 7.77 -6.23
C ASP A 66 0.06 8.16 -4.80
N ASP A 67 1.34 8.42 -4.53
CA ASP A 67 1.79 8.84 -3.20
C ASP A 67 1.30 10.25 -2.86
N VAL A 68 1.25 11.15 -3.85
CA VAL A 68 0.58 12.47 -3.69
C VAL A 68 -0.89 12.28 -3.35
N SER A 69 -1.58 11.38 -4.05
CA SER A 69 -3.01 11.15 -3.85
C SER A 69 -3.30 10.56 -2.47
N LYS A 70 -2.55 9.53 -2.06
CA LYS A 70 -2.64 8.93 -0.71
C LYS A 70 -2.36 9.95 0.39
N PHE A 71 -1.30 10.74 0.23
CA PHE A 71 -0.94 11.77 1.19
C PHE A 71 -2.03 12.85 1.28
N ALA A 72 -2.58 13.30 0.14
CA ALA A 72 -3.64 14.31 0.10
C ALA A 72 -4.93 13.81 0.76
N LEU A 73 -5.30 12.55 0.56
CA LEU A 73 -6.50 11.96 1.17
C LEU A 73 -6.38 11.89 2.70
N ILE A 74 -5.22 11.51 3.24
CA ILE A 74 -4.98 11.43 4.69
C ILE A 74 -4.82 12.82 5.32
N ASN A 75 -4.20 13.76 4.62
CA ASN A 75 -3.74 15.00 5.23
C ASN A 75 -4.87 16.00 5.51
N LEU A 76 -4.92 16.48 6.76
CA LEU A 76 -5.83 17.53 7.23
C LEU A 76 -5.16 18.92 7.30
N LYS A 77 -3.82 18.97 7.30
CA LYS A 77 -3.07 20.20 7.60
C LYS A 77 -2.93 21.09 6.38
N ALA A 78 -2.94 22.41 6.62
CA ALA A 78 -2.65 23.41 5.61
C ALA A 78 -1.15 23.38 5.21
N LEU A 79 -0.86 23.90 4.02
CA LEU A 79 0.51 23.91 3.47
C LEU A 79 1.50 24.61 4.40
N ASN A 80 1.10 25.72 5.02
CA ASN A 80 1.96 26.49 5.91
C ASN A 80 2.39 25.66 7.12
N ASP A 81 1.49 24.85 7.69
CA ASP A 81 1.80 24.01 8.84
C ASP A 81 2.70 22.83 8.47
N LEU A 82 2.53 22.28 7.27
CA LEU A 82 3.41 21.23 6.76
C LEU A 82 4.84 21.73 6.54
N LEU A 83 4.99 22.98 6.09
CA LEU A 83 6.29 23.58 5.77
C LEU A 83 7.06 24.12 6.99
N LYS A 84 6.44 24.20 8.18
CA LYS A 84 7.10 24.68 9.42
C LYS A 84 8.20 23.74 9.93
N LYS A 85 8.26 22.49 9.45
CA LYS A 85 9.27 21.51 9.90
C LYS A 85 10.68 21.98 9.52
N ARG A 86 11.57 22.05 10.51
CA ARG A 86 12.94 22.62 10.40
C ARG A 86 13.83 21.92 9.37
N LYS A 87 13.69 20.59 9.22
CA LYS A 87 14.46 19.78 8.27
C LYS A 87 13.45 18.98 7.44
N MET A 88 13.23 19.40 6.18
CA MET A 88 12.45 18.61 5.22
C MET A 88 13.26 18.34 3.98
N SER A 89 13.18 17.11 3.50
CA SER A 89 13.77 16.72 2.22
C SER A 89 13.12 17.48 1.06
N ALA A 90 13.78 17.50 -0.11
CA ALA A 90 13.19 18.09 -1.30
C ALA A 90 11.93 17.31 -1.75
N ASP A 91 11.95 15.99 -1.62
CA ASP A 91 10.83 15.12 -1.99
C ASP A 91 9.59 15.38 -1.13
N GLU A 92 9.74 15.47 0.20
CA GLU A 92 8.64 15.81 1.12
C GLU A 92 8.07 17.21 0.85
N ARG A 93 8.93 18.21 0.61
CA ARG A 93 8.47 19.56 0.29
C ARG A 93 7.60 19.59 -0.97
N VAL A 94 8.02 18.86 -1.99
CA VAL A 94 7.27 18.75 -3.25
C VAL A 94 5.96 18.00 -3.03
N LEU A 95 5.99 16.89 -2.29
CA LEU A 95 4.80 16.11 -1.94
C LEU A 95 3.73 16.98 -1.27
N CYS A 96 4.12 17.73 -0.23
CA CYS A 96 3.23 18.65 0.48
C CYS A 96 2.67 19.73 -0.46
N LYS A 97 3.52 20.35 -1.29
CA LYS A 97 3.10 21.40 -2.23
C LYS A 97 2.13 20.89 -3.30
N LEU A 98 2.31 19.66 -3.77
CA LEU A 98 1.42 19.05 -4.76
C LEU A 98 0.07 18.69 -4.14
N ALA A 99 0.07 18.10 -2.94
CA ALA A 99 -1.14 17.71 -2.24
C ALA A 99 -2.00 18.93 -1.86
N CYS A 100 -1.38 20.04 -1.48
CA CYS A 100 -2.08 21.29 -1.16
C CYS A 100 -2.37 22.18 -2.38
N GLN A 101 -2.25 21.68 -3.60
CA GLN A 101 -2.62 22.45 -4.78
C GLN A 101 -4.14 22.40 -4.99
N GLN A 102 -4.74 23.53 -5.39
CA GLN A 102 -6.20 23.67 -5.51
C GLN A 102 -6.88 22.55 -6.34
N THR A 103 -6.23 22.06 -7.39
CA THR A 103 -6.80 21.00 -8.25
C THR A 103 -6.91 19.65 -7.53
N VAL A 104 -5.98 19.37 -6.61
CA VAL A 104 -6.01 18.15 -5.79
C VAL A 104 -6.98 18.34 -4.64
N ILE A 105 -6.94 19.51 -3.99
CA ILE A 105 -7.84 19.85 -2.88
C ILE A 105 -9.31 19.67 -3.28
N LYS A 106 -9.74 20.21 -4.42
CA LYS A 106 -11.12 20.05 -4.92
C LYS A 106 -11.55 18.59 -5.02
N SER A 107 -10.69 17.75 -5.58
CA SER A 107 -10.96 16.31 -5.72
C SER A 107 -11.00 15.58 -4.38
N VAL A 108 -10.24 16.05 -3.39
CA VAL A 108 -10.29 15.53 -2.01
C VAL A 108 -11.55 16.00 -1.30
N GLU A 109 -11.96 17.25 -1.46
CA GLU A 109 -13.19 17.81 -0.88
C GLU A 109 -14.42 17.07 -1.41
N GLU A 110 -14.53 16.88 -2.73
CA GLU A 110 -15.57 16.06 -3.36
C GLU A 110 -15.63 14.65 -2.77
N PHE A 111 -14.47 14.03 -2.55
CA PHE A 111 -14.40 12.72 -1.91
C PHE A 111 -14.87 12.76 -0.46
N ARG A 112 -14.47 13.76 0.33
CA ARG A 112 -14.86 13.89 1.74
C ARG A 112 -16.35 14.15 1.91
N SER A 113 -16.98 14.87 0.99
CA SER A 113 -18.43 15.06 0.98
C SER A 113 -19.20 13.76 0.77
N ASN A 114 -18.64 12.82 0.00
CA ASN A 114 -19.28 11.53 -0.29
C ASN A 114 -19.11 10.50 0.85
N TYR A 115 -18.10 10.65 1.69
CA TYR A 115 -17.75 9.69 2.75
C TYR A 115 -17.48 10.40 4.08
N PRO A 116 -18.48 10.52 4.98
CA PRO A 116 -18.31 11.22 6.26
C PRO A 116 -17.21 10.63 7.16
N ASN A 117 -17.06 9.30 7.18
CA ASN A 117 -16.12 8.58 8.05
C ASN A 117 -14.74 8.35 7.39
N TRP A 118 -14.41 9.13 6.36
CA TRP A 118 -13.18 8.96 5.58
C TRP A 118 -11.91 8.96 6.43
N GLN A 119 -11.87 9.69 7.54
CA GLN A 119 -10.68 9.87 8.38
C GLN A 119 -10.14 8.53 8.89
N HIS A 120 -11.03 7.69 9.40
CA HIS A 120 -10.69 6.37 9.94
C HIS A 120 -10.58 5.34 8.83
N GLU A 121 -11.53 5.34 7.90
CA GLU A 121 -11.62 4.35 6.83
C GLU A 121 -10.44 4.44 5.86
N VAL A 122 -10.05 5.65 5.41
CA VAL A 122 -8.94 5.83 4.45
C VAL A 122 -7.61 5.35 5.05
N SER A 123 -7.31 5.74 6.28
CA SER A 123 -6.07 5.35 6.95
C SER A 123 -5.97 3.84 7.11
N PHE A 124 -7.05 3.19 7.55
CA PHE A 124 -7.14 1.75 7.70
C PHE A 124 -7.04 1.00 6.35
N LEU A 125 -7.78 1.45 5.34
CA LEU A 125 -7.80 0.83 4.02
C LEU A 125 -6.44 0.96 3.31
N LEU A 126 -5.75 2.10 3.43
CA LEU A 126 -4.42 2.28 2.84
C LEU A 126 -3.39 1.34 3.47
N GLN A 127 -3.45 1.12 4.78
CA GLN A 127 -2.59 0.16 5.46
C GLN A 127 -2.86 -1.27 4.96
N ARG A 128 -4.13 -1.67 4.88
CA ARG A 128 -4.54 -2.99 4.39
C ARG A 128 -4.13 -3.24 2.94
N LEU A 129 -4.36 -2.27 2.05
CA LEU A 129 -3.95 -2.34 0.65
C LEU A 129 -2.42 -2.45 0.54
N GLY A 130 -1.68 -1.68 1.33
CA GLY A 130 -0.22 -1.75 1.38
C GLY A 130 0.31 -3.15 1.71
N LEU A 131 -0.31 -3.83 2.68
CA LEU A 131 0.03 -5.22 3.04
C LEU A 131 -0.27 -6.20 1.90
N GLN A 132 -1.42 -6.06 1.23
CA GLN A 132 -1.78 -6.90 0.09
C GLN A 132 -0.83 -6.73 -1.10
N TYR A 133 -0.36 -5.51 -1.37
CA TYR A 133 0.61 -5.28 -2.44
C TYR A 133 1.99 -5.83 -2.10
N LYS A 134 2.40 -5.78 -0.82
CA LYS A 134 3.66 -6.39 -0.37
C LYS A 134 3.63 -7.91 -0.53
N SER A 135 2.60 -8.58 0.00
CA SER A 135 2.49 -10.04 -0.10
C SER A 135 2.47 -10.53 -1.55
N LYS A 136 1.77 -9.84 -2.46
CA LYS A 136 1.79 -10.15 -3.90
C LYS A 136 3.16 -9.96 -4.54
N ARG A 137 3.92 -8.94 -4.13
CA ARG A 137 5.30 -8.73 -4.63
C ARG A 137 6.23 -9.82 -4.12
N ASP A 138 6.12 -10.20 -2.86
CA ASP A 138 6.98 -11.21 -2.25
C ASP A 138 6.69 -12.61 -2.78
N ALA A 139 5.41 -12.94 -3.01
CA ALA A 139 5.02 -14.16 -3.72
C ALA A 139 5.60 -14.21 -5.15
N LYS A 140 5.56 -13.09 -5.88
CA LYS A 140 6.13 -13.03 -7.23
C LYS A 140 7.66 -13.15 -7.24
N LYS A 141 8.33 -12.62 -6.23
CA LYS A 141 9.79 -12.78 -6.05
C LYS A 141 10.21 -14.20 -5.74
N HIS A 142 9.37 -15.01 -5.10
CA HIS A 142 9.66 -16.43 -4.84
C HIS A 142 9.35 -17.36 -6.02
N VAL A 143 8.57 -16.92 -7.01
CA VAL A 143 8.25 -17.69 -8.22
C VAL A 143 9.29 -17.51 -9.33
N LEU A 144 9.95 -16.36 -9.40
CA LEU A 144 11.01 -16.09 -10.39
C LEU A 144 12.29 -16.95 -10.26
N PRO A 145 12.78 -17.33 -9.06
CA PRO A 145 13.99 -18.14 -8.89
C PRO A 145 13.88 -19.56 -9.46
N GLN A 146 12.66 -20.07 -9.69
CA GLN A 146 12.48 -21.42 -10.25
C GLN A 146 12.64 -21.48 -11.77
N ARG A 147 12.52 -20.35 -12.48
CA ARG A 147 12.69 -20.32 -13.95
C ARG A 147 14.16 -20.22 -14.38
N GLU A 148 14.98 -19.52 -13.62
CA GLU A 148 16.42 -19.38 -13.90
C GLU A 148 17.17 -20.72 -13.69
N THR A 149 16.67 -21.60 -12.82
CA THR A 149 17.21 -22.95 -12.65
C THR A 149 16.82 -23.93 -13.76
N GLU A 150 15.69 -23.71 -14.45
CA GLU A 150 15.30 -24.58 -15.58
C GLU A 150 16.03 -24.20 -16.87
N GLU A 151 16.26 -22.90 -17.12
CA GLU A 151 17.01 -22.42 -18.28
C GLU A 151 18.53 -22.76 -18.20
N ALA A 152 19.09 -22.84 -16.99
CA ALA A 152 20.48 -23.27 -16.80
C ALA A 152 20.67 -24.80 -16.95
N ILE A 153 19.62 -25.60 -16.75
CA ILE A 153 19.68 -27.07 -16.95
C ILE A 153 19.50 -27.40 -18.44
N GLU A 154 18.68 -26.67 -19.19
CA GLU A 154 18.46 -26.89 -20.63
C GLU A 154 19.69 -26.55 -21.50
N ALA A 155 20.57 -25.63 -21.07
CA ALA A 155 21.80 -25.30 -21.80
C ALA A 155 22.93 -26.35 -21.66
N SER A 156 22.76 -27.37 -20.81
CA SER A 156 23.80 -28.38 -20.54
C SER A 156 23.57 -29.76 -21.18
N VAL A 157 22.44 -29.96 -21.88
CA VAL A 157 22.00 -31.29 -22.38
C VAL A 157 22.11 -31.41 -23.92
N GLU A 158 22.96 -30.61 -24.58
CA GLU A 158 23.15 -30.66 -26.04
C GLU A 158 24.23 -31.66 -26.53
N LYS A 159 24.70 -32.58 -25.67
CA LYS A 159 25.56 -33.68 -26.11
C LYS A 159 25.11 -35.01 -25.52
N LYS A 160 24.17 -35.66 -26.22
CA LYS A 160 24.02 -37.13 -26.42
C LYS A 160 22.68 -37.43 -27.12
N THR A 161 22.72 -37.37 -28.45
CA THR A 161 21.95 -38.22 -29.38
C THR A 161 22.09 -39.70 -28.94
N GLU A 162 21.10 -40.58 -28.90
CA GLU A 162 20.03 -40.87 -29.88
C GLU A 162 18.79 -41.57 -29.25
N ASN A 163 18.72 -41.74 -27.92
CA ASN A 163 17.75 -42.67 -27.30
C ASN A 163 16.51 -42.03 -26.62
N VAL A 164 16.26 -40.74 -26.85
CA VAL A 164 15.23 -39.95 -26.13
C VAL A 164 13.91 -39.83 -26.90
N GLN A 165 13.91 -40.04 -28.22
CA GLN A 165 12.69 -39.92 -29.03
C GLN A 165 11.70 -41.07 -28.76
N ASP A 166 12.18 -42.29 -28.53
CA ASP A 166 11.32 -43.43 -28.25
C ASP A 166 10.66 -43.37 -26.86
N MET A 167 11.39 -42.88 -25.85
CA MET A 167 10.84 -42.61 -24.52
C MET A 167 9.81 -41.48 -24.52
N LYS A 168 10.04 -40.38 -25.24
CA LYS A 168 9.04 -39.29 -25.38
C LYS A 168 7.77 -39.77 -26.09
N MET A 169 7.90 -40.68 -27.07
CA MET A 169 6.76 -41.27 -27.77
C MET A 169 5.96 -42.28 -26.91
N LEU A 170 6.64 -43.04 -26.05
CA LEU A 170 6.01 -43.92 -25.06
C LEU A 170 5.23 -43.12 -24.00
N VAL A 171 5.83 -42.07 -23.43
CA VAL A 171 5.16 -41.21 -22.43
C VAL A 171 3.93 -40.50 -23.03
N LYS A 172 4.02 -39.99 -24.26
CA LYS A 172 2.87 -39.38 -24.95
C LYS A 172 1.74 -40.38 -25.24
N LYS A 173 2.08 -41.65 -25.55
CA LYS A 173 1.09 -42.73 -25.75
C LYS A 173 0.41 -43.12 -24.43
N GLU A 174 1.15 -43.19 -23.33
CA GLU A 174 0.63 -43.51 -22.00
C GLU A 174 -0.34 -42.43 -21.49
N ILE A 175 0.01 -41.16 -21.65
CA ILE A 175 -0.85 -40.01 -21.30
C ILE A 175 -2.16 -40.04 -22.13
N ARG A 176 -2.09 -40.35 -23.42
CA ARG A 176 -3.28 -40.47 -24.28
C ARG A 176 -4.17 -41.66 -23.90
N LYS A 177 -3.59 -42.79 -23.47
CA LYS A 177 -4.34 -43.95 -22.97
C LYS A 177 -5.03 -43.64 -21.63
N ALA A 178 -4.37 -42.92 -20.72
CA ALA A 178 -4.95 -42.49 -19.45
C ALA A 178 -6.14 -41.54 -19.65
N MET A 179 -6.01 -40.55 -20.54
CA MET A 179 -7.12 -39.65 -20.88
C MET A 179 -8.31 -40.39 -21.51
N LYS A 180 -8.07 -41.36 -22.41
CA LYS A 180 -9.16 -42.15 -23.01
C LYS A 180 -9.88 -43.02 -21.96
N LYS A 181 -9.17 -43.62 -21.01
CA LYS A 181 -9.78 -44.37 -19.89
C LYS A 181 -10.61 -43.46 -18.98
N GLU A 182 -10.14 -42.25 -18.69
CA GLU A 182 -10.87 -41.30 -17.85
C GLU A 182 -12.17 -40.80 -18.51
N ILE A 183 -12.13 -40.57 -19.83
CA ILE A 183 -13.30 -40.16 -20.63
C ILE A 183 -14.33 -41.32 -20.71
N LEU A 184 -13.89 -42.57 -20.83
CA LEU A 184 -14.77 -43.75 -20.80
C LEU A 184 -15.41 -43.96 -19.43
N LEU A 185 -14.67 -43.71 -18.34
CA LEU A 185 -15.19 -43.79 -16.98
C LEU A 185 -16.25 -42.71 -16.70
N LYS A 186 -16.06 -41.49 -17.24
CA LYS A 186 -17.05 -40.40 -17.16
C LYS A 186 -18.30 -40.68 -18.00
N LYS A 187 -18.18 -41.32 -19.17
CA LYS A 187 -19.34 -41.73 -19.99
C LYS A 187 -20.15 -42.88 -19.38
N LYS A 188 -19.53 -43.82 -18.65
CA LYS A 188 -20.26 -44.86 -17.90
C LYS A 188 -21.05 -44.26 -16.72
N LYS A 189 -20.47 -43.32 -15.96
CA LYS A 189 -21.16 -42.62 -14.85
C LYS A 189 -22.34 -41.74 -15.27
N LEU A 190 -22.43 -41.34 -16.54
CA LEU A 190 -23.55 -40.59 -17.10
C LEU A 190 -24.68 -41.49 -17.64
N LYS A 191 -24.42 -42.78 -17.88
CA LYS A 191 -25.45 -43.73 -18.37
C LYS A 191 -26.26 -44.38 -17.23
N ASP A 192 -25.75 -44.36 -16.00
CA ASP A 192 -26.44 -44.89 -14.80
C ASP A 192 -27.30 -43.85 -14.05
N LYS A 193 -27.38 -42.58 -14.53
CA LYS A 193 -28.19 -41.53 -13.90
C LYS A 193 -29.52 -41.22 -14.58
N THR A 194 -30.02 -42.13 -15.41
CA THR A 194 -31.38 -42.03 -15.97
C THR A 194 -32.25 -43.19 -15.46
N LYS A 195 -32.60 -43.15 -14.16
CA LYS A 195 -33.80 -43.75 -13.55
C LYS A 195 -33.79 -43.45 -12.05
N SER A 196 -34.95 -43.01 -11.54
CA SER A 196 -35.31 -42.47 -10.20
C SER A 196 -34.61 -41.15 -9.80
N GLY A 197 -35.28 -40.03 -9.51
CA GLY A 197 -36.64 -39.81 -9.00
C GLY A 197 -36.65 -39.87 -7.48
N GLU A 198 -36.33 -38.76 -6.81
CA GLU A 198 -36.94 -38.26 -5.55
C GLU A 198 -36.11 -37.16 -4.86
N HIS A 199 -36.82 -36.16 -4.32
CA HIS A 199 -36.33 -35.06 -3.50
C HIS A 199 -35.76 -35.55 -2.16
N LYS A 200 -34.53 -35.14 -1.81
CA LYS A 200 -34.10 -34.99 -0.41
C LYS A 200 -33.20 -33.75 -0.28
N GLU A 201 -33.63 -32.82 0.57
CA GLU A 201 -32.82 -31.71 1.06
C GLU A 201 -31.62 -32.26 1.83
N MET A 202 -30.44 -31.67 1.60
CA MET A 202 -29.24 -31.96 2.39
C MET A 202 -28.84 -30.73 3.22
N PRO A 203 -28.54 -30.90 4.51
CA PRO A 203 -28.24 -29.80 5.42
C PRO A 203 -26.85 -29.21 5.17
N ILE A 204 -26.75 -27.90 5.40
CA ILE A 204 -25.53 -27.11 5.30
C ILE A 204 -24.51 -27.62 6.33
N PRO A 205 -23.29 -28.02 5.92
CA PRO A 205 -22.25 -28.41 6.87
C PRO A 205 -21.72 -27.18 7.60
N VAL A 206 -22.04 -27.07 8.89
CA VAL A 206 -21.43 -26.10 9.81
C VAL A 206 -19.98 -26.53 10.06
N LEU A 207 -19.04 -25.83 9.45
CA LEU A 207 -17.62 -25.90 9.79
C LEU A 207 -17.42 -25.26 11.16
N ASN A 208 -17.35 -26.09 12.20
CA ASN A 208 -16.89 -25.66 13.52
C ASN A 208 -15.39 -25.33 13.43
N LEU A 209 -15.06 -24.04 13.37
CA LEU A 209 -13.68 -23.57 13.54
C LEU A 209 -13.23 -23.86 14.98
N PRO A 210 -12.02 -24.43 15.18
CA PRO A 210 -11.44 -24.55 16.52
C PRO A 210 -11.19 -23.16 17.12
N LYS A 211 -11.62 -22.98 18.38
CA LYS A 211 -11.30 -21.77 19.17
C LYS A 211 -9.79 -21.64 19.28
N LEU A 212 -9.25 -20.57 18.71
CA LEU A 212 -7.87 -20.13 18.94
C LEU A 212 -7.75 -19.65 20.39
N GLU A 213 -7.25 -20.50 21.27
CA GLU A 213 -6.75 -20.06 22.57
C GLU A 213 -5.38 -19.43 22.38
N PHE A 214 -5.27 -18.14 22.67
CA PHE A 214 -4.00 -17.43 22.66
C PHE A 214 -3.16 -17.89 23.86
N PRO A 215 -1.86 -18.17 23.66
CA PRO A 215 -0.97 -18.49 24.77
C PRO A 215 -0.88 -17.29 25.73
N GLN A 216 -1.30 -17.54 26.98
CA GLN A 216 -1.29 -16.60 28.11
C GLN A 216 0.02 -15.78 28.33
N PRO A 217 1.25 -16.23 27.99
CA PRO A 217 2.45 -15.42 28.21
C PRO A 217 2.54 -14.11 27.39
N VAL A 218 1.74 -13.94 26.34
CA VAL A 218 1.75 -12.70 25.52
C VAL A 218 0.93 -11.59 26.16
N ILE A 219 -0.11 -11.95 26.93
CA ILE A 219 -1.00 -10.98 27.61
C ILE A 219 -0.26 -10.29 28.76
N ALA A 220 0.61 -11.01 29.48
CA ALA A 220 1.39 -10.47 30.60
C ALA A 220 2.36 -9.36 30.16
N LYS A 221 2.99 -9.50 28.98
CA LYS A 221 3.91 -8.49 28.44
C LYS A 221 3.17 -7.22 28.01
N GLY A 222 2.00 -7.36 27.40
CA GLY A 222 1.15 -6.21 27.03
C GLY A 222 0.65 -5.42 28.23
N GLN A 223 0.23 -6.11 29.30
CA GLN A 223 -0.24 -5.48 30.54
C GLN A 223 0.87 -4.74 31.29
N MET A 224 2.11 -5.26 31.28
CA MET A 224 3.26 -4.55 31.84
C MET A 224 3.56 -3.24 31.11
N VAL A 225 3.48 -3.22 29.78
CA VAL A 225 3.70 -2.01 28.98
C VAL A 225 2.63 -0.95 29.26
N ILE A 226 1.38 -1.36 29.43
CA ILE A 226 0.29 -0.43 29.78
C ILE A 226 0.49 0.16 31.18
N LYS A 227 0.93 -0.65 32.16
CA LYS A 227 1.23 -0.17 33.51
C LYS A 227 2.42 0.81 33.54
N THR A 228 3.49 0.54 32.77
CA THR A 228 4.66 1.44 32.73
C THR A 228 4.34 2.78 32.06
N MET A 229 3.51 2.78 31.01
CA MET A 229 3.05 4.01 30.37
C MET A 229 2.20 4.87 31.31
N ASN A 230 1.28 4.26 32.07
CA ASN A 230 0.44 4.98 33.04
C ASN A 230 1.27 5.57 34.19
N LEU A 231 2.27 4.84 34.70
CA LEU A 231 3.19 5.36 35.72
C LEU A 231 4.00 6.56 35.22
N HIS A 232 4.53 6.48 34.00
CA HIS A 232 5.28 7.59 33.40
C HIS A 232 4.41 8.84 33.23
N GLN A 233 3.14 8.66 32.85
CA GLN A 233 2.19 9.76 32.70
C GLN A 233 1.83 10.39 34.05
N LEU A 234 1.70 9.59 35.11
CA LEU A 234 1.50 10.07 36.48
C LEU A 234 2.71 10.87 37.00
N VAL A 235 3.94 10.39 36.74
CA VAL A 235 5.18 11.08 37.13
C VAL A 235 5.31 12.43 36.43
N LEU A 236 4.93 12.52 35.15
CA LEU A 236 4.91 13.79 34.41
C LEU A 236 3.90 14.78 34.98
N GLN A 237 2.70 14.33 35.36
CA GLN A 237 1.69 15.17 36.01
C GLN A 237 2.16 15.69 37.38
N ILE A 238 2.82 14.84 38.18
CA ILE A 238 3.38 15.25 39.48
C ILE A 238 4.49 16.28 39.29
N LYS A 239 5.41 16.06 38.35
CA LYS A 239 6.47 17.04 38.03
C LYS A 239 5.91 18.39 37.57
N ALA A 240 4.88 18.37 36.72
CA ALA A 240 4.22 19.60 36.26
C ALA A 240 3.57 20.36 37.42
N LYS A 241 2.88 19.67 38.33
CA LYS A 241 2.31 20.28 39.54
C LYS A 241 3.37 20.85 40.48
N MET A 242 4.49 20.16 40.68
CA MET A 242 5.59 20.68 41.51
C MET A 242 6.29 21.89 40.90
N LEU A 243 6.43 21.95 39.57
CA LEU A 243 6.95 23.13 38.88
C LEU A 243 6.01 24.33 39.05
N CYS A 244 4.70 24.12 38.84
CA CYS A 244 3.69 25.14 39.05
C CYS A 244 3.69 25.68 40.49
N TRP A 245 3.86 24.79 41.48
CA TRP A 245 3.91 25.18 42.89
C TRP A 245 5.20 25.93 43.26
N LYS A 246 6.32 25.61 42.60
CA LYS A 246 7.59 26.37 42.74
C LYS A 246 7.52 27.75 42.10
N GLU A 247 6.83 27.89 40.97
CA GLU A 247 6.59 29.19 40.32
C GLU A 247 5.75 30.09 41.24
N MET A 248 4.63 29.57 41.77
CA MET A 248 3.75 30.33 42.67
C MET A 248 4.41 30.74 43.99
N ARG A 249 5.40 30.00 44.48
CA ARG A 249 6.16 30.36 45.69
C ARG A 249 7.24 31.41 45.45
N LYS A 250 7.60 31.71 44.19
CA LYS A 250 8.55 32.79 43.86
C LYS A 250 7.86 34.15 43.67
N GLU A 251 6.55 34.15 43.50
CA GLU A 251 5.73 35.36 43.30
C GLU A 251 5.07 35.88 44.59
N MET A 252 5.28 35.19 45.73
CA MET A 252 4.99 35.67 47.09
C MET A 252 6.29 35.99 47.82
#